data_AF-A0A4Q2X4K3-F1
#
_entry.id   AF-A0A4Q2X4K3-F1
#
_cell.length_a   1.000
_cell.length_b   1.000
_cell.length_c   1.000
_cell.angle_alpha   90.00
_cell.angle_beta   90.00
_cell.angle_gamma   90.00
#
_symmetry.space_group_name_H-M   'P 1'
#
loop_
_entity.id
_entity.type
_entity.pdbx_description
1 polymer ?
#
loop_
_entity_poly.entity_id
_entity_poly.type
_entity_poly.pdbx_seq_one_letter_code
_entity_poly.pdbx_strand_id
1 'polypeptide(L)'
;TIACGAVSGFHSLIASGTTPKLLAREKDIRLIGYGSMVVEMLVSLMAIIAACALMPGEYLAINSPINPNDPAAVTAQIAKINSYGPEYAITEAHMQQLAADLGEPNMIGKVGGAPTFAVGMAHMFAQVIPGKAALSLWYHFAIMFEALFILTTLDAGTRVGRFILQDLLGQISPKLGNTGSWAGNVTATGLLVAAWGFFLYQGALDPAGIAKSLWPIFGISNQLLAVIAFCLGTVVLIKMGKARYCWVTVAPMIFLTLVTFTAGWMKLFSPGAGGFFPEIEKQQALIAKGISGPALKAAETSLFNARIDVVVTITFLIFVAIIVLGTARECFLLLTKRKPSRLRESPYVAHPGEENVLPTSIL
;
A
#
# COMPACT_ATOMS: atom_id res chain seq x y z
N THR A 1 -4.80 4.20 9.26
CA THR A 1 -4.42 4.88 8.00
C THR A 1 -4.98 4.08 6.85
N ILE A 2 -5.59 4.69 5.83
CA ILE A 2 -6.03 3.95 4.63
C ILE A 2 -4.85 3.86 3.66
N ALA A 3 -4.58 2.67 3.13
CA ALA A 3 -3.41 2.33 2.31
C ALA A 3 -3.28 3.25 1.07
N CYS A 4 -4.36 3.40 0.32
CA CYS A 4 -4.51 4.43 -0.69
C CYS A 4 -5.19 5.64 -0.02
N GLY A 5 -4.41 6.53 0.60
CA GLY A 5 -4.95 7.77 1.15
C GLY A 5 -5.61 8.66 0.08
N ALA A 6 -6.05 9.85 0.47
CA ALA A 6 -6.69 10.84 -0.40
C ALA A 6 -5.96 11.12 -1.74
N VAL A 7 -4.69 10.74 -1.86
CA VAL A 7 -3.89 10.71 -3.11
C VAL A 7 -3.10 9.39 -3.19
N SER A 8 -3.06 8.75 -4.36
CA SER A 8 -2.30 7.52 -4.60
C SER A 8 -1.16 7.73 -5.61
N GLY A 9 0.08 7.69 -5.11
CA GLY A 9 1.27 7.76 -5.93
C GLY A 9 1.48 6.51 -6.77
N PHE A 10 1.13 5.35 -6.21
CA PHE A 10 1.15 4.08 -6.92
C PHE A 10 0.31 4.15 -8.20
N HIS A 11 -0.95 4.56 -8.11
CA HIS A 11 -1.81 4.70 -9.28
C HIS A 11 -1.25 5.66 -10.35
N SER A 12 -0.63 6.75 -9.91
CA SER A 12 -0.08 7.78 -10.81
C SER A 12 1.13 7.27 -11.61
N LEU A 13 2.00 6.46 -11.01
CA LEU A 13 3.26 6.03 -11.63
C LEU A 13 3.20 4.61 -12.23
N ILE A 14 2.38 3.71 -11.68
CA ILE A 14 2.29 2.31 -12.13
C ILE A 14 1.64 2.19 -13.51
N ALA A 15 0.66 3.05 -13.82
CA ALA A 15 0.09 3.13 -15.16
C ALA A 15 1.17 3.41 -16.22
N SER A 16 2.19 4.22 -15.88
CA SER A 16 3.32 4.50 -16.78
C SER A 16 4.32 3.35 -16.89
N GLY A 17 4.34 2.42 -15.94
CA GLY A 17 5.28 1.29 -15.92
C GLY A 17 4.78 0.02 -16.59
N THR A 18 3.46 -0.15 -16.73
CA THR A 18 2.83 -1.33 -17.35
C THR A 18 2.31 -1.04 -18.75
N THR A 19 1.35 -0.12 -18.86
CA THR A 19 0.59 0.14 -20.09
C THR A 19 1.48 0.39 -21.31
N PRO A 20 2.48 1.29 -21.29
CA PRO A 20 3.33 1.51 -22.46
C PRO A 20 4.31 0.35 -22.74
N LYS A 21 4.59 -0.52 -21.76
CA LYS A 21 5.45 -1.70 -21.94
C LYS A 21 4.68 -2.94 -22.42
N LEU A 22 3.35 -2.93 -22.32
CA LEU A 22 2.47 -4.05 -22.69
C LEU A 22 1.73 -3.84 -24.01
N LEU A 23 1.65 -2.60 -24.50
CA LEU A 23 0.92 -2.26 -25.71
C LEU A 23 1.88 -1.98 -26.85
N ALA A 24 1.58 -2.53 -28.03
CA ALA A 24 2.36 -2.30 -29.24
C ALA A 24 2.07 -0.92 -29.83
N ARG A 25 0.83 -0.43 -29.71
CA ARG A 25 0.37 0.83 -30.32
C ARG A 25 -0.53 1.59 -29.37
N GLU A 26 -0.56 2.91 -29.48
CA GLU A 26 -1.45 3.77 -28.68
C GLU A 26 -2.93 3.44 -28.89
N LYS A 27 -3.32 3.05 -30.11
CA LYS A 27 -4.69 2.62 -30.44
C LYS A 27 -5.15 1.37 -29.70
N ASP A 28 -4.21 0.61 -29.13
CA ASP A 28 -4.52 -0.60 -28.35
C ASP A 28 -4.79 -0.27 -26.87
N ILE A 29 -4.57 0.99 -26.45
CA ILE A 29 -4.92 1.48 -25.11
C ILE A 29 -6.43 1.45 -24.98
N ARG A 30 -6.94 0.57 -24.11
CA ARG A 30 -8.35 0.61 -23.69
C ARG A 30 -8.57 1.80 -22.77
N LEU A 31 -9.73 2.43 -22.91
CA LEU A 31 -10.14 3.54 -22.05
C LEU A 31 -10.39 3.04 -20.62
N ILE A 32 -9.34 3.05 -19.80
CA ILE A 32 -9.41 2.87 -18.34
C ILE A 32 -9.25 4.28 -17.76
N GLY A 33 -10.28 5.10 -17.95
CA GLY A 33 -10.25 6.53 -17.62
C GLY A 33 -10.54 6.83 -16.15
N TYR A 34 -10.69 8.11 -15.83
CA TYR A 34 -11.12 8.65 -14.53
C TYR A 34 -12.29 7.88 -13.88
N GLY A 35 -13.23 7.37 -14.68
CA GLY A 35 -14.40 6.63 -14.19
C GLY A 35 -14.06 5.38 -13.36
N SER A 36 -12.96 4.66 -13.62
CA SER A 36 -12.58 3.50 -12.80
C SER A 36 -12.08 3.92 -11.41
N MET A 37 -11.43 5.08 -11.28
CA MET A 37 -11.03 5.62 -9.98
C MET A 37 -12.21 6.13 -9.17
N VAL A 38 -13.25 6.66 -9.83
CA VAL A 38 -14.50 7.01 -9.16
C VAL A 38 -15.17 5.76 -8.56
N VAL A 39 -15.14 4.63 -9.26
CA VAL A 39 -15.65 3.36 -8.72
C VAL A 39 -14.82 2.87 -7.53
N GLU A 40 -13.50 3.04 -7.54
CA GLU A 40 -12.64 2.71 -6.39
C GLU A 40 -13.02 3.55 -5.14
N MET A 41 -13.34 4.83 -5.33
CA MET A 41 -13.86 5.67 -4.24
C MET A 41 -15.20 5.15 -3.69
N LEU A 42 -16.08 4.62 -4.54
CA LEU A 42 -17.33 4.00 -4.09
C LEU A 42 -17.07 2.75 -3.22
N VAL A 43 -16.09 1.92 -3.58
CA VAL A 43 -15.68 0.78 -2.75
C VAL A 43 -15.15 1.25 -1.40
N SER A 44 -14.35 2.33 -1.36
CA SER A 44 -13.90 2.90 -0.09
C SER A 44 -15.05 3.43 0.78
N LEU A 45 -16.08 4.04 0.17
CA LEU A 45 -17.29 4.46 0.89
C LEU A 45 -18.06 3.25 1.42
N MET A 46 -18.21 2.20 0.62
CA MET A 46 -18.83 0.95 1.06
C MET A 46 -18.10 0.33 2.24
N ALA A 47 -16.77 0.36 2.26
CA ALA A 47 -15.98 -0.14 3.38
C ALA A 47 -16.24 0.64 4.68
N ILE A 48 -16.36 1.96 4.60
CA ILE A 48 -16.71 2.81 5.75
C ILE A 48 -18.12 2.49 6.23
N ILE A 49 -19.09 2.40 5.31
CA ILE A 49 -20.48 2.08 5.66
C ILE A 49 -20.57 0.69 6.31
N ALA A 50 -19.90 -0.32 5.75
CA ALA A 50 -19.86 -1.67 6.31
C ALA A 50 -19.25 -1.69 7.72
N ALA A 51 -18.17 -0.93 7.95
CA ALA A 51 -17.57 -0.81 9.28
C ALA A 51 -18.48 -0.08 10.29
N CYS A 52 -19.19 0.96 9.86
CA CYS A 52 -20.12 1.72 10.70
C CYS A 52 -21.46 1.00 10.95
N ALA A 53 -21.83 0.04 10.09
CA ALA A 53 -23.04 -0.77 10.25
C ALA A 53 -22.88 -1.89 11.28
N LEU A 54 -21.64 -2.24 11.64
CA LEU A 54 -21.34 -3.25 12.66
C LEU A 54 -21.60 -2.74 14.08
N MET A 55 -21.93 -3.67 14.98
CA MET A 55 -21.93 -3.36 16.40
C MET A 55 -20.50 -2.98 16.83
N PRO A 56 -20.28 -1.86 17.54
CA PRO A 56 -18.94 -1.41 17.91
C PRO A 56 -18.15 -2.46 18.71
N GLY A 57 -18.82 -3.24 19.56
CA GLY A 57 -18.23 -4.34 20.29
C GLY A 57 -17.70 -5.47 19.39
N GLU A 58 -18.47 -5.88 18.39
CA GLU A 58 -18.07 -6.89 17.39
C GLU A 58 -16.85 -6.41 16.59
N TYR A 59 -16.89 -5.15 16.12
CA TYR A 59 -15.78 -4.53 15.40
C TYR A 59 -14.48 -4.61 16.21
N LEU A 60 -14.54 -4.26 17.51
CA LEU A 60 -13.36 -4.31 18.39
C LEU A 60 -12.93 -5.74 18.68
N ALA A 61 -13.86 -6.67 18.86
CA ALA A 61 -13.54 -8.07 19.13
C ALA A 61 -12.85 -8.75 17.94
N ILE A 62 -13.33 -8.50 16.71
CA ILE A 62 -12.70 -8.97 15.48
C ILE A 62 -11.28 -8.42 15.36
N ASN A 63 -11.11 -7.11 15.60
CA ASN A 63 -9.82 -6.41 15.47
C ASN A 63 -8.93 -6.48 16.73
N SER A 64 -9.17 -7.43 17.63
CA SER A 64 -8.36 -7.59 18.84
C SER A 64 -7.10 -8.41 18.55
N PRO A 65 -5.87 -7.91 18.80
CA PRO A 65 -4.64 -8.64 18.54
C PRO A 65 -4.35 -9.67 19.65
N ILE A 66 -5.24 -10.65 19.79
CA ILE A 66 -5.17 -11.72 20.78
C ILE A 66 -5.20 -13.08 20.09
N ASN A 67 -4.66 -14.11 20.76
CA ASN A 67 -4.83 -15.48 20.31
C ASN A 67 -6.26 -15.93 20.66
N PRO A 68 -7.12 -16.28 19.67
CA PRO A 68 -8.48 -16.73 19.95
C PRO A 68 -8.53 -18.07 20.71
N ASN A 69 -7.44 -18.83 20.70
CA ASN A 69 -7.35 -20.11 21.41
C ASN A 69 -6.90 -19.96 22.87
N ASP A 70 -6.68 -18.74 23.36
CA ASP A 70 -6.36 -18.45 24.76
C ASP A 70 -7.62 -17.90 25.48
N PRO A 71 -8.32 -18.74 26.28
CA PRO A 71 -9.57 -18.33 26.94
C PRO A 71 -9.39 -17.16 27.92
N ALA A 72 -8.22 -17.06 28.56
CA ALA A 72 -7.94 -15.96 29.47
C ALA A 72 -7.78 -14.64 28.71
N ALA A 73 -7.11 -14.67 27.56
CA ALA A 73 -6.98 -13.50 26.69
C ALA A 73 -8.33 -13.06 26.11
N VAL A 74 -9.17 -14.02 25.66
CA VAL A 74 -10.52 -13.75 25.15
C VAL A 74 -11.40 -13.10 26.22
N THR A 75 -11.44 -13.68 27.43
CA THR A 75 -12.23 -13.16 28.54
C THR A 75 -11.79 -11.76 28.94
N ALA A 76 -10.48 -11.54 29.09
CA ALA A 76 -9.94 -10.23 29.45
C ALA A 76 -10.24 -9.17 28.38
N GLN A 77 -10.20 -9.56 27.11
CA GLN A 77 -10.47 -8.65 26.00
C GLN A 77 -11.97 -8.28 25.91
N ILE A 78 -12.88 -9.24 26.09
CA ILE A 78 -14.33 -8.97 26.16
C ILE A 78 -14.64 -8.04 27.33
N ALA A 79 -14.06 -8.30 28.52
CA ALA A 79 -14.24 -7.44 29.68
C ALA A 79 -13.75 -6.00 29.41
N LYS A 80 -12.62 -5.86 28.72
CA LYS A 80 -12.10 -4.56 28.29
C LYS A 80 -13.03 -3.86 27.30
N ILE A 81 -13.57 -4.56 26.30
CA ILE A 81 -14.52 -3.99 25.34
C ILE A 81 -15.79 -3.51 26.06
N ASN A 82 -16.33 -4.34 26.96
CA ASN A 82 -17.54 -4.00 27.73
C ASN A 82 -17.33 -2.83 28.69
N SER A 83 -16.08 -2.52 29.06
CA SER A 83 -15.76 -1.35 29.90
C SER A 83 -15.97 0.00 29.19
N TYR A 84 -16.06 0.01 27.85
CA TYR A 84 -16.26 1.25 27.09
C TYR A 84 -17.72 1.76 27.11
N GLY A 85 -18.67 0.94 27.54
CA GLY A 85 -20.07 1.31 27.69
C GLY A 85 -21.05 0.26 27.17
N PRO A 86 -22.36 0.46 27.38
CA PRO A 86 -23.40 -0.50 27.01
C PRO A 86 -23.49 -0.73 25.49
N GLU A 87 -23.14 0.26 24.68
CA GLU A 87 -23.14 0.17 23.20
C GLU A 87 -22.07 -0.78 22.64
N TYR A 88 -21.04 -1.08 23.44
CA TYR A 88 -19.95 -1.99 23.11
C TYR A 88 -20.17 -3.38 23.71
N ALA A 89 -21.23 -3.58 24.50
CA ALA A 89 -21.44 -4.79 25.26
C ALA A 89 -21.60 -6.01 24.35
N ILE A 90 -20.68 -6.96 24.49
CA ILE A 90 -20.69 -8.25 23.80
C ILE A 90 -20.45 -9.38 24.79
N THR A 91 -20.90 -10.57 24.43
CA THR A 91 -20.64 -11.80 25.19
C THR A 91 -19.86 -12.79 24.34
N GLU A 92 -19.19 -13.74 24.98
CA GLU A 92 -18.50 -14.81 24.26
C GLU A 92 -19.50 -15.67 23.46
N ALA A 93 -20.66 -15.98 24.04
CA ALA A 93 -21.73 -16.70 23.37
C ALA A 93 -22.24 -15.98 22.12
N HIS A 94 -22.37 -14.65 22.17
CA HIS A 94 -22.71 -13.83 21.01
C HIS A 94 -21.68 -13.96 19.88
N MET A 95 -20.39 -13.85 20.22
CA MET A 95 -19.31 -13.97 19.23
C MET A 95 -19.16 -15.39 18.67
N GLN A 96 -19.46 -16.42 19.47
CA GLN A 96 -19.51 -17.81 19.02
C GLN A 96 -20.69 -18.04 18.06
N GLN A 97 -21.86 -17.46 18.35
CA GLN A 97 -23.01 -17.51 17.46
C GLN A 97 -22.71 -16.80 16.13
N LEU A 98 -22.11 -15.61 16.18
CA LEU A 98 -21.67 -14.89 14.98
C LEU A 98 -20.72 -15.75 14.14
N ALA A 99 -19.74 -16.41 14.76
CA ALA A 99 -18.82 -17.30 14.06
C ALA A 99 -19.56 -18.49 13.41
N ALA A 100 -20.51 -19.11 14.12
CA ALA A 100 -21.33 -20.19 13.60
C ALA A 100 -22.20 -19.74 12.41
N ASP A 101 -22.84 -18.58 12.50
CA ASP A 101 -23.70 -18.02 11.44
C ASP A 101 -22.91 -17.64 10.18
N LEU A 102 -21.64 -17.26 10.34
CA LEU A 102 -20.72 -16.97 9.25
C LEU A 102 -20.07 -18.24 8.68
N GLY A 103 -20.05 -19.35 9.42
CA GLY A 103 -19.38 -20.59 9.02
C GLY A 103 -17.87 -20.59 9.31
N GLU A 104 -17.46 -19.90 10.35
CA GLU A 104 -16.05 -19.68 10.73
C GLU A 104 -15.77 -20.25 12.13
N PRO A 105 -14.54 -20.75 12.40
CA PRO A 105 -14.23 -21.38 13.69
C PRO A 105 -14.19 -20.36 14.84
N ASN A 106 -13.81 -19.12 14.54
CA ASN A 106 -13.82 -18.00 15.47
C ASN A 106 -13.86 -16.68 14.68
N MET A 107 -14.40 -15.64 15.31
CA MET A 107 -14.36 -14.28 14.79
C MET A 107 -13.58 -13.31 15.69
N ILE A 108 -13.48 -13.60 16.98
CA ILE A 108 -12.59 -12.87 17.88
C ILE A 108 -11.15 -13.07 17.41
N GLY A 109 -10.36 -12.01 17.37
CA GLY A 109 -8.94 -12.12 17.05
C GLY A 109 -8.61 -12.31 15.56
N LYS A 110 -9.60 -12.30 14.67
CA LYS A 110 -9.39 -12.22 13.22
C LYS A 110 -9.05 -10.80 12.80
N VAL A 111 -7.89 -10.33 13.23
CA VAL A 111 -7.43 -8.96 13.01
C VAL A 111 -7.35 -8.65 11.52
N GLY A 112 -7.98 -7.56 11.10
CA GLY A 112 -7.85 -7.05 9.74
C GLY A 112 -9.06 -6.24 9.31
N GLY A 113 -8.83 -5.36 8.32
CA GLY A 113 -9.92 -4.69 7.63
C GLY A 113 -10.84 -5.68 6.91
N ALA A 114 -10.27 -6.76 6.37
CA ALA A 114 -11.00 -7.70 5.53
C ALA A 114 -12.11 -8.49 6.24
N PRO A 115 -11.85 -9.15 7.39
CA PRO A 115 -12.91 -9.85 8.11
C PRO A 115 -14.02 -8.89 8.54
N THR A 116 -13.65 -7.71 9.02
CA THR A 116 -14.59 -6.68 9.45
C THR A 116 -15.47 -6.18 8.31
N PHE A 117 -14.85 -5.86 7.17
CA PHE A 117 -15.57 -5.48 5.95
C PHE A 117 -16.55 -6.58 5.53
N ALA A 118 -16.10 -7.83 5.52
CA ALA A 118 -16.93 -8.97 5.11
C ALA A 118 -18.14 -9.18 6.04
N VAL A 119 -17.98 -9.06 7.36
CA VAL A 119 -19.11 -9.17 8.31
C VAL A 119 -20.10 -8.03 8.11
N GLY A 120 -19.63 -6.79 7.99
CA GLY A 120 -20.49 -5.63 7.74
C GLY A 120 -21.29 -5.76 6.44
N MET A 121 -20.62 -6.16 5.35
CA MET A 121 -21.25 -6.44 4.06
C MET A 121 -22.26 -7.59 4.15
N ALA A 122 -21.94 -8.64 4.90
CA ALA A 122 -22.84 -9.78 5.10
C ALA A 122 -24.13 -9.37 5.80
N HIS A 123 -24.06 -8.57 6.86
CA HIS A 123 -25.26 -8.06 7.54
C HIS A 123 -26.11 -7.19 6.61
N MET A 124 -25.49 -6.32 5.82
CA MET A 124 -26.20 -5.46 4.87
C MET A 124 -26.90 -6.28 3.77
N PHE A 125 -26.19 -7.22 3.14
CA PHE A 125 -26.75 -7.99 2.04
C PHE A 125 -27.75 -9.06 2.47
N ALA A 126 -27.60 -9.62 3.68
CA ALA A 126 -28.57 -10.55 4.25
C ALA A 126 -29.95 -9.89 4.48
N GLN A 127 -30.01 -8.56 4.68
CA GLN A 127 -31.28 -7.83 4.78
C GLN A 127 -31.97 -7.66 3.41
N VAL A 128 -31.20 -7.56 2.32
CA VAL A 128 -31.73 -7.37 0.97
C VAL A 128 -32.13 -8.70 0.34
N ILE A 129 -31.28 -9.72 0.47
CA ILE A 129 -31.50 -11.06 -0.05
C ILE A 129 -31.44 -12.03 1.15
N PRO A 130 -32.58 -12.26 1.82
CA PRO A 130 -32.64 -13.11 3.00
C PRO A 130 -32.54 -14.59 2.62
N GLY A 131 -31.99 -15.39 3.53
CA GLY A 131 -31.88 -16.83 3.36
C GLY A 131 -31.19 -17.47 4.57
N LYS A 132 -31.45 -18.77 4.80
CA LYS A 132 -30.89 -19.50 5.96
C LYS A 132 -29.35 -19.51 6.00
N ALA A 133 -28.71 -19.41 4.84
CA ALA A 133 -27.26 -19.34 4.69
C ALA A 133 -26.77 -17.99 4.13
N ALA A 134 -27.63 -16.96 4.12
CA ALA A 134 -27.30 -15.69 3.48
C ALA A 134 -26.10 -15.01 4.14
N LEU A 135 -26.03 -15.01 5.47
CA LEU A 135 -24.93 -14.36 6.20
C LEU A 135 -23.57 -15.01 5.84
N SER A 136 -23.46 -16.34 5.94
CA SER A 136 -22.26 -17.07 5.54
C SER A 136 -21.92 -16.89 4.05
N LEU A 137 -22.91 -16.94 3.16
CA LEU A 137 -22.69 -16.74 1.72
C LEU A 137 -22.11 -15.36 1.42
N TRP A 138 -22.72 -14.30 1.95
CA TRP A 138 -22.30 -12.92 1.69
C TRP A 138 -20.96 -12.60 2.33
N TYR A 139 -20.68 -13.15 3.51
CA TYR A 139 -19.38 -13.03 4.17
C TYR A 139 -18.26 -13.66 3.31
N HIS A 140 -18.44 -14.92 2.88
CA HIS A 140 -17.44 -15.61 2.06
C HIS A 140 -17.28 -14.97 0.68
N PHE A 141 -18.37 -14.45 0.11
CA PHE A 141 -18.31 -13.67 -1.12
C PHE A 141 -17.49 -12.39 -0.94
N ALA A 142 -17.74 -11.61 0.12
CA ALA A 142 -17.06 -10.35 0.38
C ALA A 142 -15.56 -10.55 0.65
N ILE A 143 -15.19 -11.53 1.50
CA ILE A 143 -13.78 -11.81 1.81
C ILE A 143 -13.03 -12.36 0.59
N MET A 144 -13.67 -13.18 -0.24
CA MET A 144 -13.08 -13.68 -1.49
C MET A 144 -12.90 -12.55 -2.51
N PHE A 145 -13.91 -11.69 -2.67
CA PHE A 145 -13.84 -10.53 -3.54
C PHE A 145 -12.64 -9.63 -3.18
N GLU A 146 -12.48 -9.32 -1.90
CA GLU A 146 -11.34 -8.53 -1.43
C GLU A 146 -10.01 -9.25 -1.64
N ALA A 147 -9.93 -10.55 -1.34
CA ALA A 147 -8.73 -11.34 -1.56
C ALA A 147 -8.31 -11.36 -3.04
N LEU A 148 -9.27 -11.51 -3.95
CA LEU A 148 -9.04 -11.46 -5.41
C LEU A 148 -8.63 -10.07 -5.88
N PHE A 149 -9.21 -9.01 -5.30
CA PHE A 149 -8.81 -7.64 -5.56
C PHE A 149 -7.35 -7.41 -5.17
N ILE A 150 -6.96 -7.81 -3.94
CA ILE A 150 -5.56 -7.74 -3.46
C ILE A 150 -4.63 -8.57 -4.36
N LEU A 151 -5.02 -9.78 -4.73
CA LEU A 151 -4.20 -10.66 -5.57
C LEU A 151 -3.94 -10.04 -6.95
N THR A 152 -4.94 -9.38 -7.52
CA THR A 152 -4.80 -8.65 -8.79
C THR A 152 -3.82 -7.49 -8.66
N THR A 153 -3.90 -6.72 -7.56
CA THR A 153 -2.93 -5.65 -7.27
C THR A 153 -1.53 -6.21 -7.07
N LEU A 154 -1.38 -7.34 -6.37
CA LEU A 154 -0.09 -8.00 -6.16
C LEU A 154 0.52 -8.50 -7.47
N ASP A 155 -0.27 -9.10 -8.37
CA ASP A 155 0.19 -9.53 -9.69
C ASP A 155 0.67 -8.33 -10.52
N ALA A 156 -0.12 -7.26 -10.62
CA ALA A 156 0.26 -6.04 -11.33
C ALA A 156 1.51 -5.38 -10.73
N GLY A 157 1.58 -5.28 -9.39
CA GLY A 157 2.73 -4.73 -8.67
C GLY A 157 4.01 -5.56 -8.86
N THR A 158 3.90 -6.89 -8.84
CA THR A 158 5.03 -7.80 -9.10
C THR A 158 5.56 -7.63 -10.52
N ARG A 159 4.67 -7.48 -11.51
CA ARG A 159 5.06 -7.23 -12.90
C ARG A 159 5.82 -5.91 -13.06
N VAL A 160 5.32 -4.82 -12.46
CA VAL A 160 6.02 -3.53 -12.53
C VAL A 160 7.32 -3.55 -11.77
N GLY A 161 7.33 -4.11 -10.56
CA GLY A 161 8.55 -4.21 -9.78
C GLY A 161 9.63 -5.01 -10.52
N ARG A 162 9.25 -6.03 -11.29
CA ARG A 162 10.17 -6.78 -12.15
C ARG A 162 10.77 -5.86 -13.21
N PHE A 163 9.94 -5.07 -13.91
CA PHE A 163 10.45 -4.13 -14.91
C PHE A 163 11.37 -3.07 -14.30
N ILE A 164 11.03 -2.51 -13.14
CA ILE A 164 11.87 -1.53 -12.43
C ILE A 164 13.21 -2.17 -12.01
N LEU A 165 13.16 -3.40 -11.49
CA LEU A 165 14.36 -4.13 -11.09
C LEU A 165 15.24 -4.48 -12.31
N GLN A 166 14.64 -4.88 -13.42
CA GLN A 166 15.37 -5.12 -14.67
C GLN A 166 15.98 -3.83 -15.23
N ASP A 167 15.27 -2.70 -15.16
CA ASP A 167 15.81 -1.39 -15.56
C ASP A 167 17.03 -1.01 -14.69
N LEU A 168 16.99 -1.30 -13.38
CA LEU A 168 18.11 -1.08 -12.46
C LEU A 168 19.29 -2.04 -12.73
N LEU A 169 19.02 -3.35 -12.82
CA LEU A 169 20.03 -4.37 -13.06
C LEU A 169 20.64 -4.25 -14.47
N GLY A 170 19.88 -3.72 -15.43
CA GLY A 170 20.34 -3.40 -16.78
C GLY A 170 21.49 -2.40 -16.81
N GLN A 171 21.59 -1.52 -15.80
CA GLN A 171 22.72 -0.60 -15.66
C GLN A 171 24.02 -1.32 -15.26
N ILE A 172 23.91 -2.46 -14.57
CA ILE A 172 25.04 -3.30 -14.15
C ILE A 172 25.39 -4.30 -15.24
N SER A 173 24.38 -4.95 -15.83
CA SER A 173 24.56 -5.93 -16.90
C SER A 173 23.45 -5.82 -17.96
N PRO A 174 23.80 -5.60 -19.24
CA PRO A 174 22.83 -5.56 -20.34
C PRO A 174 21.95 -6.82 -20.46
N LYS A 175 22.47 -7.98 -20.02
CA LYS A 175 21.73 -9.25 -20.07
C LYS A 175 20.58 -9.31 -19.06
N LEU A 176 20.71 -8.64 -17.91
CA LEU A 176 19.68 -8.59 -16.87
C LEU A 176 18.59 -7.57 -17.18
N GLY A 177 18.90 -6.55 -17.98
CA GLY A 177 17.92 -5.58 -18.49
C GLY A 177 17.10 -6.08 -19.68
N ASN A 178 17.43 -7.25 -20.25
CA ASN A 178 16.69 -7.78 -21.40
C ASN A 178 15.37 -8.44 -20.96
N THR A 179 14.25 -7.75 -21.20
CA THR A 179 12.88 -8.18 -20.88
C THR A 179 12.40 -9.37 -21.72
N GLY A 180 13.08 -9.71 -22.83
CA GLY A 180 12.83 -10.90 -23.63
C GLY A 180 13.55 -12.15 -23.13
N SER A 181 14.50 -12.02 -22.19
CA SER A 181 15.26 -13.16 -21.66
C SER A 181 14.44 -13.88 -20.58
N TRP A 182 14.14 -15.16 -20.80
CA TRP A 182 13.46 -15.99 -19.79
C TRP A 182 14.25 -16.06 -18.48
N ALA A 183 15.57 -16.26 -18.55
CA ALA A 183 16.43 -16.31 -17.35
C ALA A 183 16.46 -14.97 -16.59
N GLY A 184 16.55 -13.85 -17.31
CA GLY A 184 16.50 -12.51 -16.70
C GLY A 184 15.16 -12.24 -16.03
N ASN A 185 14.08 -12.64 -16.69
CA ASN A 185 12.71 -12.48 -16.19
C ASN A 185 12.46 -13.31 -14.93
N VAL A 186 12.85 -14.60 -14.93
CA VAL A 186 12.69 -15.49 -13.77
C VAL A 186 13.54 -15.00 -12.60
N THR A 187 14.79 -14.57 -12.86
CA THR A 187 15.69 -14.07 -11.81
C THR A 187 15.14 -12.79 -11.18
N ALA A 188 14.77 -11.80 -11.98
CA ALA A 188 14.22 -10.54 -11.46
C ALA A 188 12.89 -10.76 -10.72
N THR A 189 12.01 -11.64 -11.23
CA THR A 189 10.77 -12.00 -10.55
C THR A 189 11.05 -12.70 -9.22
N GLY A 190 11.94 -13.68 -9.21
CA GLY A 190 12.31 -14.42 -8.02
C GLY A 190 12.91 -13.52 -6.93
N LEU A 191 13.80 -12.60 -7.30
CA LEU A 191 14.36 -11.60 -6.38
C LEU A 191 13.28 -10.69 -5.81
N LEU A 192 12.36 -10.21 -6.65
CA LEU A 192 11.29 -9.33 -6.22
C LEU A 192 10.31 -10.05 -5.28
N VAL A 193 9.84 -11.25 -5.66
CA VAL A 193 8.94 -12.07 -4.86
C VAL A 193 9.60 -12.49 -3.54
N ALA A 194 10.90 -12.81 -3.55
CA ALA A 194 11.65 -13.08 -2.33
C ALA A 194 11.72 -11.85 -1.41
N ALA A 195 11.93 -10.65 -1.97
CA ALA A 195 11.94 -9.41 -1.19
C ALA A 195 10.58 -9.11 -0.55
N TRP A 196 9.48 -9.22 -1.32
CA TRP A 196 8.12 -9.08 -0.76
C TRP A 196 7.80 -10.17 0.26
N GLY A 197 8.16 -11.40 -0.05
CA GLY A 197 7.99 -12.55 0.85
C GLY A 197 8.76 -12.38 2.15
N PHE A 198 9.95 -11.80 2.11
CA PHE A 198 10.72 -11.45 3.30
C PHE A 198 9.98 -10.43 4.17
N PHE A 199 9.49 -9.32 3.60
CA PHE A 199 8.72 -8.33 4.37
C PHE A 199 7.43 -8.93 4.95
N LEU A 200 6.71 -9.75 4.17
CA LEU A 200 5.50 -10.43 4.64
C LEU A 200 5.81 -11.40 5.79
N TYR A 201 6.89 -12.16 5.68
CA TYR A 201 7.34 -13.07 6.73
C TYR A 201 7.74 -12.33 8.01
N GLN A 202 8.52 -11.24 7.91
CA GLN A 202 8.89 -10.42 9.06
C GLN A 202 7.66 -9.79 9.74
N GLY A 203 6.70 -9.29 8.95
CA GLY A 203 5.47 -8.75 9.48
C GLY A 203 4.58 -9.81 10.14
N ALA A 204 4.56 -11.04 9.62
CA ALA A 204 3.80 -12.15 10.19
C ALA A 204 4.38 -12.65 11.53
N LEU A 205 5.70 -12.52 11.72
CA LEU A 205 6.37 -12.82 12.98
C LEU A 205 6.26 -11.69 14.01
N ASP A 206 5.87 -10.50 13.59
CA ASP A 206 5.75 -9.33 14.48
C ASP A 206 4.59 -9.52 15.48
N PRO A 207 4.85 -9.50 16.81
CA PRO A 207 3.81 -9.58 17.82
C PRO A 207 2.78 -8.45 17.73
N ALA A 208 3.19 -7.30 17.21
CA ALA A 208 2.31 -6.14 17.00
C ALA A 208 1.45 -6.27 15.73
N GLY A 209 1.75 -7.27 14.89
CA GLY A 209 1.11 -7.56 13.62
C GLY A 209 1.60 -6.70 12.46
N ILE A 210 1.43 -7.23 11.24
CA ILE A 210 1.77 -6.59 9.94
C ILE A 210 1.29 -5.13 9.87
N ALA A 211 0.10 -4.85 10.40
CA ALA A 211 -0.51 -3.53 10.32
C ALA A 211 0.22 -2.44 11.12
N LYS A 212 0.98 -2.79 12.17
CA LYS A 212 1.65 -1.78 13.00
C LYS A 212 3.06 -1.42 12.50
N SER A 213 3.80 -2.38 11.96
CA SER A 213 5.16 -2.17 11.44
C SER A 213 5.16 -1.73 9.97
N LEU A 214 4.50 -2.48 9.08
CA LEU A 214 4.61 -2.22 7.63
C LEU A 214 3.68 -1.10 7.12
N TRP A 215 2.52 -0.92 7.74
CA TRP A 215 1.52 0.04 7.25
C TRP A 215 1.96 1.51 7.27
N PRO A 216 2.67 2.00 8.31
CA PRO A 216 3.22 3.35 8.29
C PRO A 216 4.20 3.59 7.14
N ILE A 217 5.08 2.62 6.86
CA ILE A 217 6.03 2.72 5.74
C ILE A 217 5.31 2.71 4.42
N PHE A 218 4.34 1.80 4.26
CA PHE A 218 3.52 1.74 3.06
C PHE A 218 2.85 3.08 2.77
N GLY A 219 2.23 3.69 3.80
CA GLY A 219 1.60 5.00 3.70
C GLY A 219 2.58 6.10 3.31
N ILE A 220 3.73 6.20 3.99
CA ILE A 220 4.76 7.20 3.69
C ILE A 220 5.26 7.03 2.26
N SER A 221 5.62 5.81 1.86
CA SER A 221 6.15 5.49 0.53
C SER A 221 5.17 5.85 -0.59
N ASN A 222 3.88 5.53 -0.42
CA ASN A 222 2.86 5.82 -1.41
C ASN A 222 2.65 7.33 -1.60
N GLN A 223 2.68 8.12 -0.51
CA GLN A 223 2.55 9.58 -0.62
C GLN A 223 3.81 10.21 -1.22
N LEU A 224 5.00 9.70 -0.91
CA LEU A 224 6.25 10.16 -1.51
C LEU A 224 6.31 9.86 -3.02
N LEU A 225 5.75 8.73 -3.48
CA LEU A 225 5.58 8.46 -4.92
C LEU A 225 4.65 9.49 -5.58
N ALA A 226 3.58 9.92 -4.90
CA ALA A 226 2.69 10.97 -5.41
C ALA A 226 3.43 12.31 -5.57
N VAL A 227 4.30 12.66 -4.61
CA VAL A 227 5.16 13.84 -4.72
C VAL A 227 6.04 13.78 -5.96
N ILE A 228 6.64 12.62 -6.27
CA ILE A 228 7.44 12.43 -7.48
C ILE A 228 6.59 12.59 -8.75
N ALA A 229 5.36 12.07 -8.75
CA ALA A 229 4.43 12.25 -9.88
C ALA A 229 4.10 13.74 -10.11
N PHE A 230 3.86 14.51 -9.06
CA PHE A 230 3.66 15.96 -9.18
C PHE A 230 4.91 16.72 -9.62
N CYS A 231 6.10 16.30 -9.17
CA CYS A 231 7.38 16.83 -9.66
C CYS A 231 7.49 16.67 -11.17
N LEU A 232 7.25 15.45 -11.68
CA LEU A 232 7.25 15.14 -13.10
C LEU A 232 6.21 15.98 -13.85
N GLY A 233 4.96 16.01 -13.37
CA GLY A 233 3.88 16.80 -13.98
C GLY A 233 4.22 18.28 -14.08
N THR A 234 4.86 18.85 -13.07
CA THR A 234 5.32 20.25 -13.07
C THR A 234 6.36 20.50 -14.16
N VAL A 235 7.37 19.63 -14.27
CA VAL A 235 8.41 19.75 -15.32
C VAL A 235 7.80 19.64 -16.71
N VAL A 236 6.87 18.70 -16.91
CA VAL A 236 6.16 18.52 -18.19
C VAL A 236 5.38 19.78 -18.57
N LEU A 237 4.61 20.36 -17.64
CA LEU A 237 3.85 21.60 -17.90
C LEU A 237 4.76 22.77 -18.29
N ILE A 238 5.91 22.92 -17.64
CA ILE A 238 6.89 23.96 -17.99
C ILE A 238 7.45 23.71 -19.39
N LYS A 239 7.85 22.48 -19.71
CA LYS A 239 8.39 22.13 -21.02
C LYS A 239 7.38 22.28 -22.16
N MET A 240 6.09 22.13 -21.88
CA MET A 240 4.98 22.39 -22.82
C MET A 240 4.67 23.88 -23.01
N GLY A 241 5.40 24.80 -22.35
CA GLY A 241 5.10 26.23 -22.38
C GLY A 241 3.85 26.62 -21.57
N LYS A 242 3.29 25.68 -20.80
CA LYS A 242 2.06 25.85 -19.99
C LYS A 242 2.39 26.29 -18.56
N ALA A 243 3.44 27.09 -18.38
CA ALA A 243 3.93 27.52 -17.07
C ALA A 243 2.85 28.17 -16.19
N ARG A 244 1.89 28.89 -16.79
CA ARG A 244 0.75 29.51 -16.08
C ARG A 244 -0.13 28.52 -15.30
N TYR A 245 -0.10 27.24 -15.67
CA TYR A 245 -0.90 26.18 -15.04
C TYR A 245 -0.12 25.36 -14.01
N CYS A 246 1.16 25.67 -13.77
CA CYS A 246 2.00 24.88 -12.85
C CYS A 246 1.48 24.87 -11.42
N TRP A 247 0.66 25.85 -11.02
CA TRP A 247 0.05 25.86 -9.69
C TRP A 247 -0.81 24.61 -9.43
N VAL A 248 -1.41 24.01 -10.48
CA VAL A 248 -2.26 22.80 -10.38
C VAL A 248 -1.45 21.60 -9.87
N THR A 249 -0.16 21.54 -10.18
CA THR A 249 0.74 20.47 -9.71
C THR A 249 1.55 20.90 -8.50
N VAL A 250 2.02 22.15 -8.46
CA VAL A 250 2.91 22.66 -7.40
C VAL A 250 2.18 22.81 -6.06
N ALA A 251 0.94 23.33 -6.05
CA ALA A 251 0.20 23.51 -4.80
C ALA A 251 -0.06 22.18 -4.06
N PRO A 252 -0.64 21.14 -4.69
CA PRO A 252 -0.80 19.84 -4.02
C PRO A 252 0.54 19.17 -3.71
N MET A 253 1.58 19.36 -4.54
CA MET A 253 2.92 18.84 -4.26
C MET A 253 3.51 19.40 -2.97
N ILE A 254 3.44 20.73 -2.77
CA ILE A 254 3.94 21.39 -1.56
C ILE A 254 3.18 20.88 -0.34
N PHE A 255 1.84 20.86 -0.43
CA PHE A 255 0.99 20.35 0.65
C PHE A 255 1.35 18.91 1.03
N LEU A 256 1.41 18.00 0.04
CA LEU A 256 1.73 16.59 0.28
C LEU A 256 3.15 16.41 0.79
N THR A 257 4.12 17.18 0.29
CA THR A 257 5.51 17.12 0.76
C THR A 257 5.57 17.53 2.22
N LEU A 258 4.96 18.65 2.60
CA LEU A 258 4.94 19.12 3.99
C LEU A 258 4.28 18.09 4.91
N VAL A 259 3.06 17.65 4.58
CA VAL A 259 2.33 16.68 5.41
C VAL A 259 3.07 15.35 5.53
N THR A 260 3.62 14.83 4.44
CA THR A 260 4.31 13.54 4.43
C THR A 260 5.65 13.61 5.16
N PHE A 261 6.41 14.70 5.02
CA PHE A 261 7.66 14.88 5.75
C PHE A 261 7.41 15.09 7.24
N THR A 262 6.40 15.88 7.62
CA THR A 262 6.00 16.03 9.03
C THR A 262 5.54 14.69 9.61
N ALA A 263 4.73 13.92 8.90
CA ALA A 263 4.29 12.60 9.34
C ALA A 263 5.46 11.61 9.45
N GLY A 264 6.38 11.60 8.48
CA GLY A 264 7.60 10.79 8.51
C GLY A 264 8.49 11.14 9.69
N TRP A 265 8.66 12.44 9.99
CA TRP A 265 9.39 12.91 11.16
C TRP A 265 8.72 12.46 12.47
N MET A 266 7.40 12.64 12.59
CA MET A 266 6.64 12.17 13.75
C MET A 266 6.78 10.65 13.92
N LYS A 267 6.75 9.89 12.82
CA LYS A 267 6.88 8.44 12.86
C LYS A 267 8.29 7.95 13.19
N LEU A 268 9.32 8.78 12.96
CA LEU A 268 10.67 8.48 13.43
C LEU A 268 10.80 8.76 14.93
N PHE A 269 10.40 9.94 15.38
CA PHE A 269 10.83 10.48 16.68
C PHE A 269 9.74 10.61 17.75
N SER A 270 8.45 10.69 17.40
CA SER A 270 7.41 11.02 18.37
C SER A 270 6.96 9.79 19.17
N PRO A 271 7.06 9.81 20.51
CA PRO A 271 6.52 8.73 21.35
C PRO A 271 4.99 8.62 21.23
N GLY A 272 4.29 9.76 21.16
CA GLY A 272 2.82 9.81 21.06
C GLY A 272 2.26 9.32 19.73
N ALA A 273 3.07 9.30 18.66
CA ALA A 273 2.68 8.77 17.35
C ALA A 273 3.13 7.31 17.14
N GLY A 274 3.63 6.64 18.19
CA GLY A 274 4.23 5.31 18.10
C GLY A 274 5.47 5.31 17.21
N GLY A 275 6.40 6.23 17.46
CA GLY A 275 7.60 6.42 16.65
C GLY A 275 8.57 5.23 16.74
N PHE A 276 9.36 5.03 15.68
CA PHE A 276 10.26 3.89 15.56
C PHE A 276 11.46 3.97 16.52
N PHE A 277 12.05 5.15 16.74
CA PHE A 277 13.12 5.31 17.74
C PHE A 277 12.64 5.05 19.18
N PRO A 278 11.51 5.63 19.63
CA PRO A 278 10.93 5.26 20.92
C PRO A 278 10.65 3.75 21.08
N GLU A 279 10.21 3.07 20.02
CA GLU A 279 9.99 1.61 20.08
C GLU A 279 11.32 0.85 20.22
N ILE A 280 12.38 1.28 19.52
CA ILE A 280 13.74 0.72 19.69
C ILE A 280 14.19 0.84 21.15
N GLU A 281 14.10 2.03 21.74
CA GLU A 281 14.51 2.29 23.12
C GLU A 281 13.73 1.41 24.11
N LYS A 282 12.41 1.31 23.90
CA LYS A 282 11.52 0.47 24.71
C LYS A 282 11.90 -1.00 24.63
N GLN A 283 12.13 -1.55 23.43
CA GLN A 283 12.48 -2.96 23.27
C GLN A 283 13.88 -3.25 23.82
N GLN A 284 14.85 -2.35 23.64
CA GLN A 284 16.18 -2.48 24.26
C GLN A 284 16.11 -2.47 25.78
N ALA A 285 15.29 -1.61 26.38
CA ALA A 285 15.08 -1.57 27.83
C ALA A 285 14.41 -2.85 28.35
N LEU A 286 13.48 -3.45 27.59
CA LEU A 286 12.85 -4.72 27.94
C LEU A 286 13.87 -5.88 27.90
N ILE A 287 14.70 -5.94 26.86
CA ILE A 287 15.76 -6.94 26.73
C ILE A 287 16.78 -6.79 27.88
N ALA A 288 17.16 -5.56 28.21
CA ALA A 288 18.09 -5.27 29.31
C ALA A 288 17.54 -5.67 30.69
N LYS A 289 16.21 -5.76 30.86
CA LYS A 289 15.57 -6.25 32.09
C LYS A 289 15.61 -7.77 32.26
N GLY A 290 16.21 -8.51 31.33
CA GLY A 290 16.40 -9.96 31.45
C GLY A 290 15.16 -10.79 31.12
N ILE A 291 14.31 -10.32 30.20
CA ILE A 291 13.21 -11.14 29.66
C ILE A 291 13.76 -12.41 28.99
N SER A 292 13.00 -13.50 29.05
CA SER A 292 13.44 -14.81 28.55
C SER A 292 12.34 -15.51 27.75
N GLY A 293 12.74 -16.55 27.01
CA GLY A 293 11.81 -17.40 26.26
C GLY A 293 11.09 -16.67 25.12
N PRO A 294 9.79 -16.93 24.90
CA PRO A 294 9.01 -16.33 23.82
C PRO A 294 8.97 -14.79 23.84
N ALA A 295 9.00 -14.19 25.04
CA ALA A 295 8.99 -12.75 25.21
C ALA A 295 10.28 -12.09 24.69
N LEU A 296 11.43 -12.74 24.87
CA LEU A 296 12.70 -12.26 24.34
C LEU A 296 12.70 -12.27 22.81
N LYS A 297 12.28 -13.39 22.20
CA LYS A 297 12.20 -13.51 20.74
C LYS A 297 11.26 -12.47 20.13
N ALA A 298 10.10 -12.24 20.76
CA ALA A 298 9.15 -11.21 20.37
C ALA A 298 9.75 -9.79 20.42
N ALA A 299 10.51 -9.48 21.47
CA ALA A 299 11.18 -8.19 21.62
C ALA A 299 12.31 -8.00 20.60
N GLU A 300 13.10 -9.05 20.32
CA GLU A 300 14.15 -9.05 19.30
C GLU A 300 13.60 -8.83 17.89
N THR A 301 12.50 -9.50 17.53
CA THR A 301 11.81 -9.30 16.25
C THR A 301 11.28 -7.88 16.14
N SER A 302 10.61 -7.37 17.18
CA SER A 302 10.08 -6.00 17.19
C SER A 302 11.21 -4.96 17.07
N LEU A 303 12.33 -5.18 17.75
CA LEU A 303 13.52 -4.34 17.67
C LEU A 303 14.14 -4.34 16.27
N PHE A 304 14.24 -5.51 15.64
CA PHE A 304 14.75 -5.63 14.28
C PHE A 304 13.85 -4.90 13.28
N ASN A 305 12.54 -5.12 13.35
CA ASN A 305 11.57 -4.44 12.49
C ASN A 305 11.65 -2.92 12.65
N ALA A 306 11.64 -2.40 13.89
CA ALA A 306 11.75 -0.96 14.13
C ALA A 306 13.03 -0.34 13.55
N ARG A 307 14.16 -1.06 13.56
CA ARG A 307 15.41 -0.60 12.93
C ARG A 307 15.32 -0.56 11.41
N ILE A 308 14.75 -1.60 10.79
CA ILE A 308 14.48 -1.60 9.35
C ILE A 308 13.57 -0.43 8.99
N ASP A 309 12.53 -0.20 9.78
CA ASP A 309 11.56 0.85 9.54
C ASP A 309 12.18 2.26 9.58
N VAL A 310 13.10 2.50 10.52
CA VAL A 310 13.91 3.74 10.58
C VAL A 310 14.72 3.92 9.30
N VAL A 311 15.50 2.89 8.92
CA VAL A 311 16.40 2.97 7.76
C VAL A 311 15.61 3.22 6.48
N VAL A 312 14.53 2.47 6.26
CA VAL A 312 13.67 2.60 5.08
C VAL A 312 13.02 3.98 5.02
N THR A 313 12.46 4.45 6.14
CA THR A 313 11.77 5.75 6.19
C THR A 313 12.73 6.91 5.93
N ILE A 314 13.91 6.92 6.56
CA ILE A 314 14.93 7.96 6.34
C ILE A 314 15.39 7.94 4.88
N THR A 315 15.65 6.76 4.32
CA THR A 315 16.09 6.62 2.93
C THR A 315 15.08 7.22 1.96
N PHE A 316 13.79 6.91 2.12
CA PHE A 316 12.74 7.46 1.26
C PHE A 316 12.61 8.97 1.38
N LEU A 317 12.66 9.52 2.60
CA LEU A 317 12.60 10.98 2.80
C LEU A 317 13.79 11.69 2.15
N ILE A 318 15.00 11.14 2.29
CA ILE A 318 16.21 11.72 1.67
C ILE A 318 16.11 11.67 0.14
N PHE A 319 15.73 10.52 -0.43
CA PHE A 319 15.65 10.36 -1.88
C PHE A 319 14.61 11.31 -2.48
N VAL A 320 13.44 11.42 -1.87
CA VAL A 320 12.41 12.34 -2.36
C VAL A 320 12.80 13.79 -2.15
N ALA A 321 13.48 14.15 -1.05
CA ALA A 321 14.02 15.48 -0.86
C ALA A 321 15.00 15.87 -1.99
N ILE A 322 15.91 14.96 -2.36
CA ILE A 322 16.83 15.16 -3.48
C ILE A 322 16.05 15.39 -4.79
N ILE A 323 15.02 14.59 -5.07
CA ILE A 323 14.20 14.73 -6.26
C ILE A 323 13.44 16.06 -6.27
N VAL A 324 12.83 16.46 -5.15
CA VAL A 324 12.08 17.72 -5.04
C VAL A 324 13.00 18.92 -5.24
N LEU A 325 14.16 18.93 -4.57
CA LEU A 325 15.15 20.01 -4.72
C LEU A 325 15.75 20.05 -6.12
N GLY A 326 16.07 18.88 -6.70
CA GLY A 326 16.53 18.76 -8.08
C GLY A 326 15.49 19.25 -9.08
N THR A 327 14.22 18.92 -8.86
CA THR A 327 13.09 19.39 -9.67
C THR A 327 12.92 20.89 -9.56
N ALA A 328 12.96 21.45 -8.35
CA ALA A 328 12.87 22.89 -8.13
C ALA A 328 13.98 23.64 -8.88
N ARG A 329 15.22 23.13 -8.82
CA ARG A 329 16.36 23.67 -9.58
C ARG A 329 16.12 23.59 -11.09
N GLU A 330 15.67 22.45 -11.61
CA GLU A 330 15.39 22.26 -13.03
C GLU A 330 14.27 23.19 -13.52
N CYS A 331 13.17 23.30 -12.78
CA CYS A 331 12.07 24.22 -13.06
C CYS A 331 12.57 25.68 -13.09
N PHE A 332 13.40 26.08 -12.13
CA PHE A 332 14.01 27.41 -12.10
C PHE A 332 14.88 27.68 -13.34
N LEU A 333 15.74 26.74 -13.74
CA LEU A 333 16.60 26.87 -14.91
C LEU A 333 15.81 26.96 -16.22
N LEU A 334 14.71 26.21 -16.33
CA LEU A 334 13.81 26.26 -17.50
C LEU A 334 13.04 27.58 -17.57
N LEU A 335 12.46 28.03 -16.44
CA LEU A 335 11.69 29.28 -16.38
C LEU A 335 12.57 30.51 -16.60
N THR A 336 13.81 30.50 -16.10
CA THR A 336 14.79 31.58 -16.32
C THR A 336 15.51 31.50 -17.67
N LYS A 337 15.14 30.54 -18.54
CA LYS A 337 15.76 30.29 -19.86
C LYS A 337 17.28 30.05 -19.80
N ARG A 338 17.82 29.71 -18.63
CA ARG A 338 19.24 29.34 -18.45
C ARG A 338 19.56 27.95 -18.99
N LYS A 339 18.53 27.14 -19.24
CA LYS A 339 18.63 25.81 -19.84
C LYS A 339 17.59 25.65 -20.94
N PRO A 340 17.96 25.18 -22.15
CA PRO A 340 17.00 24.93 -23.21
C PRO A 340 16.13 23.71 -22.88
N SER A 341 14.83 23.80 -23.21
CA SER A 341 13.92 22.65 -23.18
C SER A 341 14.26 21.70 -24.33
N ARG A 342 15.10 20.71 -24.07
CA ARG A 342 15.36 19.62 -25.03
C ARG A 342 14.33 18.52 -24.82
N LEU A 343 13.52 18.28 -25.85
CA LEU A 343 12.66 17.12 -25.95
C LEU A 343 13.46 15.99 -26.62
N ARG A 344 13.41 14.79 -26.04
CA ARG A 344 13.99 13.58 -26.62
C ARG A 344 12.91 12.52 -26.56
N GLU A 345 12.51 12.03 -27.72
CA GLU A 345 11.71 10.82 -27.82
C GLU A 345 12.65 9.61 -27.81
N SER A 346 12.17 8.50 -27.26
CA SER A 346 12.88 7.24 -27.39
C SER A 346 12.97 6.85 -28.87
N PRO A 347 14.07 6.24 -29.33
CA PRO A 347 14.14 5.71 -30.68
C PRO A 347 12.97 4.75 -30.93
N TYR A 348 12.35 4.84 -32.10
CA TYR A 348 11.31 3.88 -32.50
C TYR A 348 11.89 2.47 -32.53
N VAL A 349 11.18 1.54 -31.90
CA VAL A 349 11.51 0.10 -31.93
C VAL A 349 10.42 -0.58 -32.75
N ALA A 350 10.78 -1.10 -33.92
CA ALA A 350 9.85 -1.81 -34.78
C ALA A 350 9.33 -3.09 -34.11
N HIS A 351 8.05 -3.39 -34.29
CA HIS A 351 7.51 -4.66 -33.83
C HIS A 351 8.14 -5.81 -34.65
N PRO A 352 8.46 -6.98 -34.05
CA PRO A 352 8.87 -8.15 -34.82
C PRO A 352 7.79 -8.47 -35.88
N GLY A 353 8.12 -8.31 -37.16
CA GLY A 353 7.19 -8.44 -38.30
C GLY A 353 6.86 -7.14 -39.06
N GLU A 354 7.22 -5.96 -38.55
CA GLU A 354 7.03 -4.65 -39.22
C GLU A 354 8.27 -4.19 -40.02
N GLU A 355 9.36 -4.96 -40.04
CA GLU A 355 10.64 -4.59 -40.69
C GLU A 355 10.52 -4.27 -42.20
N ASN A 356 9.40 -4.62 -42.85
CA ASN A 356 9.17 -4.39 -44.29
C ASN A 356 8.25 -3.21 -44.63
N VAL A 357 7.80 -2.40 -43.68
CA VAL A 357 6.96 -1.24 -43.97
C VAL A 357 7.72 0.03 -43.57
N LEU A 358 8.33 0.69 -44.56
CA LEU A 358 8.92 2.01 -44.39
C LEU A 358 7.91 2.96 -43.72
N PRO A 359 8.32 3.75 -42.72
CA PRO A 359 7.42 4.69 -42.06
C PRO A 359 7.03 5.76 -43.08
N THR A 360 5.78 5.70 -43.55
CA THR A 360 5.17 6.81 -44.25
C THR A 360 5.00 7.92 -43.23
N SER A 361 5.74 9.01 -43.42
CA SER A 361 5.70 10.22 -42.63
C SER A 361 4.26 10.68 -42.41
N ILE A 362 3.82 10.73 -41.15
CA ILE A 362 2.67 11.52 -40.75
C ILE A 362 3.19 12.51 -39.71
N LEU A 363 3.29 13.76 -40.16
CA LEU A 363 3.56 14.97 -39.39
C LEU A 363 2.46 15.26 -38.38
#